data_AF-E6UA13-F1
#
_entry.id   AF-E6UA13-F1
#
_cell.length_a   1.000
_cell.length_b   1.000
_cell.length_c   1.000
_cell.angle_alpha   90.00
_cell.angle_beta   90.00
_cell.angle_gamma   90.00
#
_symmetry.space_group_name_H-M   'P 1'
#
loop_
_entity.id
_entity.type
_entity.pdbx_description
1 polymer ?
#
loop_
_entity_poly.entity_id
_entity_poly.type
_entity_poly.pdbx_seq_one_letter_code
_entity_poly.pdbx_strand_id
1 'polypeptide(L)'
;MPIFTRFTETIDKKEDKRIVSVTVKPVVTDCTGTFWFTDLMLQEGAMLSGYVINTETLQKKYATGDEYAVSGKRFFNGIVRGSATCIIFNLGKTSTGLDWKIYPNQNMAAGSISLGLGAGAHKATFTKAASAGDELSLLASTRECLKNGSATDKDGFFQYSAAGDSKHPVTVEEKKSARLYVEFQEMEDGDVI
;
A
#
# COMPACT_ATOMS: atom_id res chain seq x y z
N MET A 1 -12.85 -28.73 -9.75
CA MET A 1 -11.89 -27.82 -9.09
C MET A 1 -11.56 -26.72 -10.10
N PRO A 2 -11.84 -25.45 -9.83
CA PRO A 2 -11.49 -24.36 -10.74
C PRO A 2 -9.96 -24.25 -10.85
N ILE A 3 -9.44 -24.20 -12.08
CA ILE A 3 -8.01 -24.07 -12.33
C ILE A 3 -7.68 -22.58 -12.32
N PHE A 4 -6.93 -22.13 -11.30
CA PHE A 4 -6.46 -20.76 -11.25
C PHE A 4 -5.18 -20.61 -12.08
N THR A 5 -5.23 -19.75 -13.08
CA THR A 5 -4.07 -19.46 -13.94
C THR A 5 -3.73 -17.99 -13.81
N ARG A 6 -2.56 -17.69 -13.21
CA ARG A 6 -2.03 -16.33 -13.15
C ARG A 6 -1.33 -16.00 -14.46
N PHE A 7 -1.75 -14.92 -15.08
CA PHE A 7 -1.03 -14.31 -16.20
C PHE A 7 -0.32 -13.05 -15.71
N THR A 8 0.95 -12.92 -16.04
CA THR A 8 1.73 -11.71 -15.78
C THR A 8 2.48 -11.37 -17.06
N GLU A 9 2.38 -10.13 -17.48
CA GLU A 9 3.08 -9.62 -18.66
C GLU A 9 3.64 -8.24 -18.37
N THR A 10 4.82 -7.96 -18.93
CA THR A 10 5.46 -6.65 -18.84
C THR A 10 5.17 -5.88 -20.11
N ILE A 11 4.61 -4.67 -19.98
CA ILE A 11 4.44 -3.78 -21.12
C ILE A 11 5.75 -3.00 -21.30
N ASP A 12 6.58 -3.44 -22.24
CA ASP A 12 7.80 -2.73 -22.58
C ASP A 12 7.51 -1.43 -23.34
N LYS A 13 8.27 -0.40 -22.99
CA LYS A 13 8.22 0.90 -23.67
C LYS A 13 9.16 0.88 -24.88
N LYS A 14 8.66 1.22 -26.06
CA LYS A 14 9.47 1.32 -27.29
C LYS A 14 10.50 2.46 -27.24
N GLU A 15 10.19 3.54 -26.50
CA GLU A 15 11.00 4.75 -26.34
C GLU A 15 10.80 5.29 -24.91
N ASP A 16 11.58 6.30 -24.51
CA ASP A 16 11.43 7.00 -23.23
C ASP A 16 10.15 7.88 -23.21
N LYS A 17 9.00 7.21 -23.21
CA LYS A 17 7.65 7.77 -23.27
C LYS A 17 6.79 7.16 -22.17
N ARG A 18 5.78 7.89 -21.70
CA ARG A 18 4.83 7.39 -20.68
C ARG A 18 3.67 6.62 -21.32
N ILE A 19 3.21 5.56 -20.65
CA ILE A 19 1.93 4.91 -20.97
C ILE A 19 0.81 5.84 -20.47
N VAL A 20 -0.07 6.25 -21.38
CA VAL A 20 -1.18 7.18 -21.07
C VAL A 20 -2.49 6.46 -20.79
N SER A 21 -2.67 5.26 -21.32
CA SER A 21 -3.85 4.43 -21.12
C SER A 21 -3.51 2.97 -21.38
N VAL A 22 -4.23 2.07 -20.72
CA VAL A 22 -4.21 0.63 -20.98
C VAL A 22 -5.65 0.17 -21.14
N THR A 23 -5.92 -0.57 -22.20
CA THR A 23 -7.22 -1.23 -22.42
C THR A 23 -7.04 -2.72 -22.30
N VAL A 24 -7.62 -3.32 -21.27
CA VAL A 24 -7.66 -4.78 -21.09
C VAL A 24 -8.96 -5.29 -21.70
N LYS A 25 -8.86 -6.20 -22.67
CA LYS A 25 -10.01 -6.86 -23.29
C LYS A 25 -9.91 -8.36 -23.06
N PRO A 26 -10.54 -8.89 -22.00
CA PRO A 26 -10.60 -10.32 -21.79
C PRO A 26 -11.40 -10.98 -22.91
N VAL A 27 -10.88 -12.04 -23.51
CA VAL A 27 -11.56 -12.81 -24.55
C VAL A 27 -11.64 -14.25 -24.09
N VAL A 28 -12.87 -14.79 -24.10
CA VAL A 28 -13.13 -16.20 -23.79
C VAL A 28 -13.67 -16.85 -25.06
N THR A 29 -13.11 -18.00 -25.43
CA THR A 29 -13.50 -18.76 -26.63
C THR A 29 -13.54 -20.24 -26.26
N ASP A 30 -14.52 -20.97 -26.79
CA ASP A 30 -14.71 -22.42 -26.60
C ASP A 30 -14.80 -22.88 -25.13
N CYS A 31 -15.47 -22.10 -24.26
CA CYS A 31 -15.69 -22.49 -22.86
C CYS A 31 -17.14 -22.94 -22.60
N THR A 32 -17.33 -23.85 -21.63
CA THR A 32 -18.64 -24.17 -21.04
C THR A 32 -18.58 -23.93 -19.53
N GLY A 33 -19.55 -23.19 -18.98
CA GLY A 33 -19.63 -22.86 -17.55
C GLY A 33 -19.45 -21.37 -17.25
N THR A 34 -19.23 -21.05 -15.97
CA THR A 34 -19.02 -19.67 -15.51
C THR A 34 -17.52 -19.38 -15.37
N PHE A 35 -17.07 -18.29 -15.97
CA PHE A 35 -15.72 -17.76 -15.79
C PHE A 35 -15.78 -16.45 -15.00
N TRP A 36 -14.74 -16.18 -14.22
CA TRP A 36 -14.59 -14.94 -13.46
C TRP A 36 -13.25 -14.30 -13.80
N PHE A 37 -13.26 -12.99 -14.05
CA PHE A 37 -12.04 -12.19 -14.05
C PHE A 37 -11.98 -11.46 -12.72
N THR A 38 -10.95 -11.74 -11.93
CA THR A 38 -10.73 -11.09 -10.63
C THR A 38 -9.37 -10.39 -10.66
N ASP A 39 -9.26 -9.31 -9.89
CA ASP A 39 -7.96 -8.69 -9.52
C ASP A 39 -7.03 -8.28 -10.67
N LEU A 40 -7.53 -7.48 -11.61
CA LEU A 40 -6.67 -6.82 -12.61
C LEU A 40 -5.78 -5.77 -11.93
N MET A 41 -4.48 -6.04 -11.87
CA MET A 41 -3.49 -5.07 -11.39
C MET A 41 -2.61 -4.58 -12.53
N LEU A 42 -2.53 -3.25 -12.65
CA LEU A 42 -1.57 -2.56 -13.50
C LEU A 42 -0.54 -1.92 -12.60
N GLN A 43 0.72 -2.18 -12.91
CA GLN A 43 1.81 -1.69 -12.10
C GLN A 43 2.97 -1.26 -12.98
N GLU A 44 3.58 -0.13 -12.63
CA GLU A 44 4.79 0.35 -13.27
C GLU A 44 6.02 -0.27 -12.60
N GLY A 45 6.99 -0.71 -13.42
CA GLY A 45 8.26 -1.27 -12.96
C GLY A 45 8.38 -2.80 -13.09
N ALA A 46 9.61 -3.30 -12.96
CA ALA A 46 9.96 -4.71 -13.21
C ALA A 46 9.74 -5.65 -12.01
N MET A 47 9.26 -5.14 -10.87
CA MET A 47 9.10 -5.90 -9.62
C MET A 47 7.68 -5.74 -9.11
N LEU A 48 7.01 -6.81 -8.68
CA LEU A 48 5.69 -6.72 -8.06
C LEU A 48 5.73 -5.80 -6.82
N SER A 49 4.99 -4.70 -6.88
CA SER A 49 4.93 -3.62 -5.89
C SER A 49 3.52 -3.22 -5.48
N GLY A 50 2.52 -4.05 -5.77
CA GLY A 50 1.12 -3.79 -5.44
C GLY A 50 0.56 -4.85 -4.51
N TYR A 51 0.07 -4.41 -3.36
CA TYR A 51 -0.83 -5.21 -2.52
C TYR A 51 -2.28 -4.89 -2.91
N VAL A 52 -3.01 -5.88 -3.44
CA VAL A 52 -4.49 -5.88 -3.47
C VAL A 52 -4.93 -7.18 -2.81
N ILE A 53 -5.84 -7.04 -1.85
CA ILE A 53 -6.38 -8.15 -1.10
C ILE A 53 -7.48 -8.81 -1.93
N ASN A 54 -7.24 -10.01 -2.43
CA ASN A 54 -8.34 -10.95 -2.68
C ASN A 54 -8.44 -11.86 -1.45
N THR A 55 -9.51 -11.68 -0.67
CA THR A 55 -9.75 -12.39 0.60
C THR A 55 -10.40 -13.75 0.44
N GLU A 56 -10.82 -14.16 -0.75
CA GLU A 56 -11.72 -15.31 -0.87
C GLU A 56 -10.98 -16.65 -0.93
N THR A 57 -9.64 -16.66 -1.06
CA THR A 57 -8.89 -17.94 -0.97
C THR A 57 -7.38 -17.87 -0.76
N LEU A 58 -6.71 -16.71 -0.83
CA LEU A 58 -5.24 -16.69 -1.05
C LEU A 58 -4.38 -16.26 0.14
N GLN A 59 -4.92 -15.60 1.16
CA GLN A 59 -4.17 -15.21 2.36
C GLN A 59 -5.02 -15.39 3.61
N LYS A 60 -4.38 -15.84 4.69
CA LYS A 60 -4.98 -15.98 6.01
C LYS A 60 -4.34 -15.00 6.97
N LYS A 61 -5.09 -14.58 7.99
CA LYS A 61 -4.51 -13.79 9.08
C LYS A 61 -3.42 -14.62 9.72
N TYR A 62 -2.25 -14.03 9.90
CA TYR A 62 -1.17 -14.69 10.61
C TYR A 62 -1.58 -14.83 12.09
N ALA A 63 -1.86 -16.05 12.50
CA ALA A 63 -2.29 -16.39 13.86
C ALA A 63 -1.54 -17.63 14.30
N THR A 64 -0.22 -17.57 14.32
CA THR A 64 0.57 -18.63 14.95
C THR A 64 0.33 -18.53 16.45
N GLY A 65 -0.04 -19.61 17.13
CA GLY A 65 -0.21 -19.62 18.59
C GLY A 65 1.10 -19.44 19.38
N ASP A 66 2.09 -18.76 18.80
CA ASP A 66 3.32 -18.36 19.48
C ASP A 66 3.11 -17.07 20.27
N GLU A 67 3.96 -16.80 21.26
CA GLU A 67 3.77 -15.65 22.18
C GLU A 67 3.95 -14.27 21.51
N TYR A 68 4.46 -14.22 20.28
CA TYR A 68 4.76 -12.98 19.56
C TYR A 68 3.73 -12.65 18.48
N ALA A 69 2.86 -13.59 18.12
CA ALA A 69 1.82 -13.40 17.13
C ALA A 69 0.73 -12.48 17.66
N VAL A 70 0.50 -11.38 16.93
CA VAL A 70 -0.65 -10.51 17.17
C VAL A 70 -1.78 -11.00 16.29
N SER A 71 -2.77 -11.66 16.90
CA SER A 71 -3.95 -12.18 16.20
C SER A 71 -4.86 -11.07 15.61
N GLY A 72 -4.69 -9.84 16.09
CA GLY A 72 -5.36 -8.64 15.58
C GLY A 72 -4.50 -7.83 14.61
N LYS A 73 -4.86 -6.56 14.46
CA LYS A 73 -4.04 -5.62 13.71
C LYS A 73 -2.83 -5.18 14.54
N ARG A 74 -1.68 -5.06 13.90
CA ARG A 74 -0.52 -4.38 14.48
C ARG A 74 -0.60 -2.90 14.19
N PHE A 75 -0.03 -2.10 15.09
CA PHE A 75 0.16 -0.69 14.86
C PHE A 75 1.51 -0.21 15.38
N PHE A 76 2.01 0.86 14.76
CA PHE A 76 3.15 1.63 15.23
C PHE A 76 2.78 3.11 15.21
N ASN A 77 3.32 3.87 16.15
CA ASN A 77 3.15 5.31 16.20
C ASN A 77 4.48 6.01 16.49
N GLY A 78 4.55 7.29 16.15
CA GLY A 78 5.77 8.06 16.35
C GLY A 78 5.62 9.52 15.95
N ILE A 79 6.70 10.27 16.08
CA ILE A 79 6.79 11.66 15.61
C ILE A 79 7.96 11.75 14.64
N VAL A 80 7.70 12.29 13.45
CA VAL A 80 8.74 12.62 12.47
C VAL A 80 8.93 14.12 12.44
N ARG A 81 10.19 14.57 12.43
CA ARG A 81 10.59 15.98 12.29
C ARG A 81 11.41 16.13 11.02
N GLY A 82 10.93 16.88 10.04
CA GLY A 82 11.55 17.01 8.72
C GLY A 82 11.52 15.68 7.94
N SER A 83 12.46 14.76 8.19
CA SER A 83 12.45 13.44 7.56
C SER A 83 13.06 12.38 8.45
N ALA A 84 12.54 11.16 8.36
CA ALA A 84 13.06 9.96 9.02
C ALA A 84 12.74 8.72 8.20
N THR A 85 13.47 7.63 8.43
CA THR A 85 13.08 6.30 7.92
C THR A 85 12.42 5.53 9.06
N CYS A 86 11.13 5.25 8.94
CA CYS A 86 10.40 4.38 9.85
C CYS A 86 10.68 2.92 9.47
N ILE A 87 10.97 2.06 10.44
CA ILE A 87 11.08 0.61 10.22
C ILE A 87 9.83 -0.03 10.77
N ILE A 88 9.08 -0.70 9.90
CA ILE A 88 7.86 -1.44 10.23
C ILE A 88 8.19 -2.92 10.21
N PHE A 89 8.01 -3.58 11.34
CA PHE A 89 8.18 -5.03 11.45
C PHE A 89 6.86 -5.71 11.16
N ASN A 90 6.78 -6.34 9.99
CA ASN A 90 5.70 -7.25 9.63
C ASN A 90 6.18 -8.68 9.85
N LEU A 91 5.78 -9.28 10.96
CA LEU A 91 6.12 -10.65 11.34
C LEU A 91 5.23 -11.69 10.64
N GLY A 92 4.27 -11.25 9.83
CA GLY A 92 3.56 -12.12 8.91
C GLY A 92 4.51 -12.74 7.88
N LYS A 93 4.08 -13.84 7.25
CA LYS A 93 4.88 -14.56 6.26
C LYS A 93 4.85 -13.93 4.87
N THR A 94 3.95 -12.97 4.63
CA THR A 94 3.81 -12.29 3.34
C THR A 94 3.60 -10.79 3.50
N SER A 95 3.63 -10.07 2.37
CA SER A 95 3.43 -8.62 2.35
C SER A 95 2.01 -8.22 2.71
N THR A 96 1.84 -7.05 3.32
CA THR A 96 0.53 -6.52 3.72
C THR A 96 0.43 -5.02 3.52
N GLY A 97 -0.78 -4.52 3.27
CA GLY A 97 -1.07 -3.10 3.08
C GLY A 97 -0.96 -2.31 4.39
N LEU A 98 -0.46 -1.08 4.30
CA LEU A 98 -0.31 -0.19 5.45
C LEU A 98 -1.34 0.94 5.41
N ASP A 99 -2.09 1.10 6.50
CA ASP A 99 -3.00 2.21 6.69
C ASP A 99 -2.33 3.29 7.53
N TRP A 100 -1.84 4.33 6.86
CA TRP A 100 -1.17 5.46 7.49
C TRP A 100 -2.16 6.56 7.85
N LYS A 101 -2.01 7.11 9.06
CA LYS A 101 -2.61 8.36 9.50
C LYS A 101 -1.52 9.31 9.96
N ILE A 102 -1.57 10.54 9.48
CA ILE A 102 -0.58 11.58 9.71
C ILE A 102 -1.29 12.80 10.28
N TYR A 103 -0.79 13.29 11.40
CA TYR A 103 -1.34 14.45 12.11
C TYR A 103 -0.28 15.54 12.18
N PRO A 104 -0.31 16.55 11.30
CA PRO A 104 0.61 17.67 11.36
C PRO A 104 0.52 18.40 12.69
N ASN A 105 1.66 18.69 13.32
CA ASN A 105 1.71 19.51 14.53
C ASN A 105 1.78 21.01 14.19
N GLN A 106 2.07 21.35 12.94
CA GLN A 106 2.13 22.69 12.38
C GLN A 106 1.45 22.68 11.00
N ASN A 107 1.07 23.86 10.49
CA ASN A 107 0.61 23.98 9.11
C ASN A 107 1.69 23.52 8.14
N MET A 108 1.32 22.76 7.12
CA MET A 108 2.18 22.13 6.13
C MET A 108 1.78 22.59 4.73
N ALA A 109 2.75 22.91 3.89
CA ALA A 109 2.53 23.27 2.50
C ALA A 109 2.01 22.08 1.68
N ALA A 110 1.30 22.37 0.59
CA ALA A 110 0.94 21.38 -0.42
C ALA A 110 2.17 20.62 -0.91
N GLY A 111 2.09 19.29 -1.03
CA GLY A 111 3.19 18.46 -1.53
C GLY A 111 4.33 18.21 -0.54
N SER A 112 4.27 18.76 0.68
CA SER A 112 5.36 18.66 1.66
C SER A 112 5.36 17.37 2.50
N ILE A 113 4.28 16.59 2.45
CA ILE A 113 4.12 15.35 3.20
C ILE A 113 4.16 14.17 2.24
N SER A 114 5.10 13.26 2.46
CA SER A 114 5.24 12.05 1.65
C SER A 114 5.67 10.83 2.43
N LEU A 115 5.24 9.67 1.95
CA LEU A 115 5.60 8.34 2.42
C LEU A 115 6.28 7.59 1.27
N GLY A 116 7.25 6.73 1.56
CA GLY A 116 7.84 5.84 0.56
C GLY A 116 8.19 4.48 1.14
N LEU A 117 8.78 3.65 0.28
CA LEU A 117 9.26 2.30 0.59
C LEU A 117 10.74 2.15 0.21
N GLY A 118 11.49 1.41 1.01
CA GLY A 118 12.89 1.10 0.77
C GLY A 118 13.73 2.38 0.66
N ALA A 119 14.43 2.56 -0.47
CA ALA A 119 15.24 3.75 -0.76
C ALA A 119 14.42 4.95 -1.29
N GLY A 120 13.11 5.00 -1.00
CA GLY A 120 12.21 6.07 -1.47
C GLY A 120 11.39 5.69 -2.72
N ALA A 121 11.37 4.41 -3.08
CA ALA A 121 10.48 3.88 -4.11
C ALA A 121 9.01 3.93 -3.68
N HIS A 122 8.10 3.76 -4.64
CA HIS A 122 6.64 3.76 -4.44
C HIS A 122 6.16 4.93 -3.57
N LYS A 123 6.77 6.10 -3.81
CA LYS A 123 6.47 7.32 -3.07
C LYS A 123 5.00 7.71 -3.24
N ALA A 124 4.38 8.12 -2.14
CA ALA A 124 3.06 8.74 -2.09
C ALA A 124 3.20 10.15 -1.54
N THR A 125 2.60 11.14 -2.19
CA THR A 125 2.68 12.55 -1.76
C THR A 125 1.29 13.14 -1.64
N PHE A 126 0.97 13.74 -0.49
CA PHE A 126 -0.27 14.48 -0.31
C PHE A 126 -0.17 15.83 -1.03
N THR A 127 -1.07 16.07 -1.98
CA THR A 127 -0.98 17.25 -2.88
C THR A 127 -1.58 18.51 -2.28
N LYS A 128 -2.42 18.39 -1.24
CA LYS A 128 -3.06 19.53 -0.57
C LYS A 128 -2.25 19.98 0.65
N ALA A 129 -2.32 21.27 0.95
CA ALA A 129 -1.83 21.80 2.21
C ALA A 129 -2.63 21.24 3.39
N ALA A 130 -2.00 21.15 4.56
CA ALA A 130 -2.62 20.67 5.79
C ALA A 130 -2.41 21.66 6.93
N SER A 131 -3.38 21.80 7.80
CA SER A 131 -3.30 22.62 9.00
C SER A 131 -2.83 21.77 10.18
N ALA A 132 -2.32 22.43 11.23
CA ALA A 132 -2.06 21.76 12.49
C ALA A 132 -3.35 21.09 13.01
N GLY A 133 -3.28 19.81 13.38
CA GLY A 133 -4.41 19.04 13.88
C GLY A 133 -5.28 18.36 12.81
N ASP A 134 -5.05 18.62 11.51
CA ASP A 134 -5.68 17.82 10.45
C ASP A 134 -5.29 16.34 10.57
N GLU A 135 -6.17 15.44 10.15
CA GLU A 135 -5.86 14.03 9.90
C GLU A 135 -5.72 13.82 8.39
N LEU A 136 -4.54 13.39 7.96
CA LEU A 136 -4.30 12.88 6.61
C LEU A 136 -4.20 11.37 6.66
N SER A 137 -5.03 10.67 5.89
CA SER A 137 -5.10 9.22 5.89
C SER A 137 -4.77 8.66 4.51
N LEU A 138 -3.88 7.67 4.45
CA LEU A 138 -3.57 6.88 3.27
C LEU A 138 -3.82 5.42 3.60
N LEU A 139 -5.02 4.94 3.26
CA LEU A 139 -5.54 3.64 3.66
C LEU A 139 -5.34 2.65 2.51
N ALA A 140 -4.34 1.78 2.61
CA ALA A 140 -4.11 0.74 1.63
C ALA A 140 -5.22 -0.32 1.65
N SER A 141 -5.82 -0.58 2.81
CA SER A 141 -6.87 -1.59 2.99
C SER A 141 -8.15 -1.27 2.23
N THR A 142 -8.56 0.00 2.22
CA THR A 142 -9.77 0.48 1.53
C THR A 142 -9.48 1.25 0.24
N ARG A 143 -8.20 1.47 -0.08
CA ARG A 143 -7.74 2.24 -1.25
C ARG A 143 -8.21 3.70 -1.22
N GLU A 144 -8.18 4.31 -0.04
CA GLU A 144 -8.67 5.68 0.18
C GLU A 144 -7.53 6.63 0.57
N CYS A 145 -7.55 7.83 -0.01
CA CYS A 145 -6.75 8.95 0.46
C CYS A 145 -7.67 10.04 0.98
N LEU A 146 -7.55 10.36 2.26
CA LEU A 146 -8.49 11.23 2.97
C LEU A 146 -7.77 12.38 3.66
N LYS A 147 -8.46 13.50 3.75
CA LYS A 147 -8.16 14.62 4.65
C LYS A 147 -9.40 14.85 5.52
N ASN A 148 -9.27 14.69 6.84
CA ASN A 148 -10.35 14.81 7.81
C ASN A 148 -11.58 13.95 7.41
N GLY A 149 -11.34 12.73 6.95
CA GLY A 149 -12.37 11.78 6.50
C GLY A 149 -12.97 12.05 5.11
N SER A 150 -12.62 13.16 4.46
CA SER A 150 -13.08 13.47 3.09
C SER A 150 -12.02 13.10 2.05
N ALA A 151 -12.44 12.61 0.89
CA ALA A 151 -11.54 12.26 -0.20
C ALA A 151 -10.61 13.43 -0.57
N THR A 152 -9.33 13.12 -0.81
CA THR A 152 -8.32 14.10 -1.21
C THR A 152 -7.34 13.52 -2.21
N ASP A 153 -6.71 14.40 -2.99
CA ASP A 153 -5.79 14.00 -4.05
C ASP A 153 -4.40 13.65 -3.50
N LYS A 154 -3.82 12.57 -4.02
CA LYS A 154 -2.42 12.21 -3.82
C LYS A 154 -1.74 11.87 -5.14
N ASP A 155 -0.43 12.07 -5.17
CA ASP A 155 0.41 11.49 -6.20
C ASP A 155 1.01 10.17 -5.71
N GLY A 156 1.14 9.20 -6.61
CA GLY A 156 1.84 7.94 -6.36
C GLY A 156 1.03 6.87 -5.63
N PHE A 157 1.73 6.00 -4.89
CA PHE A 157 1.24 4.65 -4.56
C PHE A 157 0.49 4.56 -3.21
N PHE A 158 -0.15 3.43 -2.96
CA PHE A 158 -0.55 3.05 -1.59
C PHE A 158 0.59 2.27 -0.96
N GLN A 159 0.78 2.43 0.34
CA GLN A 159 1.93 1.86 1.04
C GLN A 159 1.65 0.41 1.46
N TYR A 160 2.68 -0.41 1.47
CA TYR A 160 2.64 -1.80 1.92
C TYR A 160 3.95 -2.13 2.64
N SER A 161 3.93 -3.13 3.50
CA SER A 161 5.10 -3.69 4.15
C SER A 161 5.46 -5.02 3.50
N ALA A 162 6.74 -5.23 3.19
CA ALA A 162 7.25 -6.58 2.98
C ALA A 162 7.21 -7.37 4.29
N ALA A 163 7.29 -8.70 4.24
CA ALA A 163 7.56 -9.52 5.43
C ALA A 163 8.96 -9.20 5.98
N GLY A 164 9.11 -9.20 7.30
CA GLY A 164 10.33 -8.80 8.00
C GLY A 164 10.41 -7.29 8.28
N ASP A 165 11.60 -6.71 8.11
CA ASP A 165 11.86 -5.28 8.32
C ASP A 165 11.60 -4.45 7.05
N SER A 166 10.47 -3.77 7.01
CA SER A 166 10.14 -2.86 5.91
C SER A 166 10.55 -1.43 6.25
N LYS A 167 11.34 -0.80 5.36
CA LYS A 167 11.85 0.56 5.54
C LYS A 167 10.94 1.55 4.84
N HIS A 168 10.56 2.61 5.53
CA HIS A 168 9.62 3.62 5.06
C HIS A 168 10.18 5.02 5.26
N PRO A 169 10.80 5.63 4.23
CA PRO A 169 11.13 7.03 4.25
C PRO A 169 9.86 7.87 4.38
N VAL A 170 9.81 8.67 5.44
CA VAL A 170 8.74 9.64 5.69
C VAL A 170 9.34 11.03 5.69
N THR A 171 8.69 11.94 4.98
CA THR A 171 9.07 13.35 4.90
C THR A 171 7.85 14.19 5.22
N VAL A 172 8.07 15.21 6.04
CA VAL A 172 7.18 16.34 6.29
C VAL A 172 7.95 17.61 5.96
N GLU A 173 7.26 18.76 5.96
CA GLU A 173 7.94 20.03 5.65
C GLU A 173 9.14 20.27 6.57
N GLU A 174 10.20 20.88 6.01
CA GLU A 174 11.45 21.14 6.72
C GLU A 174 11.19 21.92 8.02
N LYS A 175 11.88 21.52 9.10
CA LYS A 175 11.74 22.10 10.46
C LYS A 175 10.34 21.98 11.08
N LYS A 176 9.43 21.24 10.46
CA LYS A 176 8.10 20.91 11.01
C LYS A 176 8.03 19.45 11.41
N SER A 177 6.93 19.08 12.06
CA SER A 177 6.73 17.73 12.58
C SER A 177 5.31 17.23 12.42
N ALA A 178 5.15 15.91 12.34
CA ALA A 178 3.86 15.26 12.39
C ALA A 178 3.90 14.03 13.27
N ARG A 179 2.78 13.75 13.93
CA ARG A 179 2.54 12.45 14.56
C ARG A 179 2.08 11.48 13.48
N LEU A 180 2.57 10.25 13.56
CA LEU A 180 2.23 9.17 12.65
C LEU A 180 1.57 8.06 13.45
N TYR A 181 0.58 7.42 12.83
CA TYR A 181 0.01 6.15 13.22
C TYR A 181 -0.05 5.30 11.96
N VAL A 182 0.44 4.06 12.03
CA VAL A 182 0.29 3.10 10.94
C VAL A 182 -0.25 1.81 11.51
N GLU A 183 -1.26 1.26 10.85
CA GLU A 183 -1.91 0.01 11.24
C GLU A 183 -1.97 -0.95 10.05
N PHE A 184 -1.86 -2.24 10.32
CA PHE A 184 -1.97 -3.29 9.31
C PHE A 184 -2.32 -4.64 9.93
N GLN A 185 -2.81 -5.56 9.10
CA GLN A 185 -3.03 -6.95 9.49
C GLN A 185 -1.87 -7.80 8.98
N GLU A 186 -1.22 -8.55 9.87
CA GLU A 186 -0.24 -9.55 9.46
C GLU A 186 -0.92 -10.70 8.74
N MET A 187 -0.33 -11.11 7.62
CA MET A 187 -0.88 -12.12 6.72
C MET A 187 0.14 -13.24 6.52
N GLU A 188 -0.35 -14.43 6.23
CA GLU A 188 0.40 -15.53 5.65
C GLU A 188 -0.32 -16.07 4.42
N ASP A 189 0.42 -16.83 3.60
CA ASP A 189 -0.16 -17.51 2.45
C ASP A 189 -1.29 -18.44 2.92
N GLY A 190 -2.40 -18.43 2.18
CA GLY A 190 -3.50 -19.35 2.42
C GLY A 190 -3.12 -20.78 2.08
N ASP A 191 -3.89 -21.74 2.60
CA ASP A 191 -3.69 -23.15 2.24
C ASP A 191 -3.94 -23.34 0.75
N VAL A 192 -3.11 -24.17 0.12
CA VAL A 192 -3.38 -24.70 -1.22
C VAL A 192 -4.67 -25.51 -1.14
N ILE A 193 -5.69 -25.12 -1.92
CA ILE A 193 -6.91 -25.94 -2.12
C ILE A 193 -6.60 -27.06 -3.11
#